data_AF-A0A832UB76-F1
#
_entry.id   AF-A0A832UB76-F1
#
_cell.length_a   1.000
_cell.length_b   1.000
_cell.length_c   1.000
_cell.angle_alpha   90.00
_cell.angle_beta   90.00
_cell.angle_gamma   90.00
#
_symmetry.space_group_name_H-M   'P 1'
#
loop_
_entity.id
_entity.type
_entity.pdbx_description
1 polymer ?
#
loop_
_entity_poly.entity_id
_entity_poly.type
_entity_poly.pdbx_seq_one_letter_code
_entity_poly.pdbx_strand_id
1 'polypeptide(L)'
;MKDYQAVIEEDFFTIREMVKVYNLRAAFNIVLDLTRICTLFDDDDGIIIMEVLEGVFSQVGSVFDNYDVPENLKTEFASNVVEELDKLIENYKSKNQIEIYKNLRHIRTISTKLQIVQIRTGIQSNKKEHFTIPNFSNLLSR
;
A
#
# COMPACT_ATOMS: atom_id res chain seq x y z
N MET A 1 -0.17 -17.34 22.07
CA MET A 1 -0.63 -17.34 20.66
C MET A 1 -1.84 -16.45 20.42
N LYS A 2 -2.91 -16.48 21.23
CA LYS A 2 -4.03 -15.52 21.05
C LYS A 2 -3.61 -14.05 21.14
N ASP A 3 -2.62 -13.75 21.98
CA ASP A 3 -2.16 -12.38 22.19
C ASP A 3 -1.45 -11.80 20.95
N TYR A 4 -0.74 -12.61 20.15
CA TYR A 4 -0.06 -12.10 18.95
C TYR A 4 -1.07 -11.74 17.85
N GLN A 5 -2.11 -12.56 17.66
CA GLN A 5 -3.14 -12.30 16.65
C GLN A 5 -3.94 -11.05 16.99
N ALA A 6 -4.20 -10.80 18.28
CA ALA A 6 -4.82 -9.57 18.74
C ALA A 6 -3.97 -8.33 18.42
N VAL A 7 -2.65 -8.41 18.59
CA VAL A 7 -1.72 -7.34 18.19
C VAL A 7 -1.80 -7.07 16.69
N ILE A 8 -1.74 -8.11 15.86
CA ILE A 8 -1.85 -7.96 14.39
C ILE A 8 -3.18 -7.31 14.00
N GLU A 9 -4.30 -7.74 14.59
CA GLU A 9 -5.61 -7.17 14.31
C GLU A 9 -5.73 -5.69 14.72
N GLU A 10 -5.18 -5.31 15.87
CA GLU A 10 -5.14 -3.92 16.33
C GLU A 10 -4.29 -3.05 15.40
N ASP A 11 -3.14 -3.55 14.97
CA ASP A 11 -2.24 -2.81 14.08
C ASP A 11 -2.81 -2.70 12.67
N PHE A 12 -3.58 -3.68 12.17
CA PHE A 12 -4.33 -3.51 10.91
C PHE A 12 -5.32 -2.34 10.98
N PHE A 13 -6.01 -2.19 12.10
CA PHE A 13 -6.91 -1.04 12.31
C PHE A 13 -6.11 0.27 12.33
N THR A 14 -4.96 0.28 13.01
CA THR A 14 -4.08 1.46 13.03
C THR A 14 -3.56 1.81 11.64
N ILE A 15 -3.10 0.84 10.85
CA ILE A 15 -2.68 1.02 9.45
C ILE A 15 -3.79 1.65 8.63
N ARG A 16 -5.01 1.12 8.76
CA ARG A 16 -6.19 1.65 8.06
C ARG A 16 -6.43 3.12 8.41
N GLU A 17 -6.40 3.48 9.69
CA GLU A 17 -6.59 4.88 10.11
C GLU A 17 -5.46 5.78 9.60
N MET A 18 -4.21 5.29 9.55
CA MET A 18 -3.10 6.04 8.95
C MET A 18 -3.31 6.28 7.45
N VAL A 19 -3.82 5.30 6.69
CA VAL A 19 -4.11 5.45 5.25
C VAL A 19 -5.20 6.50 5.01
N LYS A 20 -6.26 6.53 5.83
CA LYS A 20 -7.34 7.53 5.70
C LYS A 20 -6.85 8.97 5.79
N VAL A 21 -5.84 9.22 6.62
CA VAL A 21 -5.25 10.56 6.80
C VAL A 21 -3.97 10.75 5.96
N TYR A 22 -3.78 9.89 4.96
CA TYR A 22 -2.65 9.93 4.02
C TYR A 22 -1.26 9.76 4.66
N ASN A 23 -1.19 9.26 5.89
CA ASN A 23 0.06 9.05 6.61
C ASN A 23 0.68 7.69 6.25
N LEU A 24 1.07 7.55 4.98
CA LEU A 24 1.60 6.29 4.44
C LEU A 24 2.96 5.92 5.03
N ARG A 25 3.73 6.89 5.53
CA ARG A 25 4.98 6.64 6.27
C ARG A 25 4.71 5.95 7.60
N ALA A 26 3.71 6.39 8.36
CA ALA A 26 3.33 5.71 9.60
C ALA A 26 2.81 4.31 9.32
N ALA A 27 1.95 4.15 8.31
CA ALA A 27 1.47 2.83 7.88
C ALA A 27 2.62 1.90 7.49
N PHE A 28 3.61 2.38 6.74
CA PHE A 28 4.82 1.63 6.37
C PHE A 28 5.60 1.16 7.60
N ASN A 29 5.84 2.04 8.58
CA ASN A 29 6.60 1.68 9.77
C ASN A 29 5.89 0.58 10.58
N ILE A 30 4.57 0.67 10.74
CA ILE A 30 3.79 -0.34 11.45
C ILE A 30 3.87 -1.68 10.72
N VAL A 31 3.68 -1.68 9.40
CA VAL A 31 3.78 -2.92 8.61
C VAL A 31 5.18 -3.54 8.71
N LEU A 32 6.24 -2.72 8.67
CA LEU A 32 7.62 -3.21 8.82
C LEU A 32 7.85 -3.88 10.18
N ASP A 33 7.27 -3.34 11.24
CA ASP A 33 7.33 -3.95 12.58
C ASP A 33 6.50 -5.24 12.64
N LEU A 34 5.32 -5.27 12.01
CA LEU A 34 4.51 -6.48 11.89
C LEU A 34 5.20 -7.58 11.08
N THR A 35 5.91 -7.26 9.99
CA THR A 35 6.71 -8.23 9.23
C THR A 35 7.68 -8.95 10.16
N ARG A 36 8.40 -8.20 11.02
CA ARG A 36 9.35 -8.75 11.99
C ARG A 36 8.65 -9.63 13.03
N ILE A 37 7.49 -9.20 13.52
CA ILE A 37 6.68 -9.98 14.46
C ILE A 37 6.24 -11.29 13.81
N CYS A 38 5.67 -11.27 12.59
CA CYS A 38 5.26 -12.47 11.88
C CYS A 38 6.45 -13.42 11.65
N THR A 39 7.64 -12.90 11.32
CA THR A 39 8.87 -13.71 11.23
C THR A 39 9.25 -14.35 12.56
N LEU A 40 9.16 -13.63 13.69
CA LEU A 40 9.48 -14.17 15.02
C LEU A 40 8.55 -15.31 15.45
N PHE A 41 7.33 -15.36 14.91
CA PHE A 41 6.31 -16.37 15.23
C PHE A 41 6.12 -17.42 14.13
N ASP A 42 6.96 -17.44 13.11
CA ASP A 42 6.86 -18.34 11.94
C ASP A 42 5.45 -18.28 11.28
N ASP A 43 4.83 -17.09 11.24
CA ASP A 43 3.54 -16.85 10.58
C ASP A 43 3.75 -16.48 9.10
N ASP A 44 3.98 -17.50 8.27
CA ASP A 44 4.28 -17.34 6.83
C ASP A 44 3.23 -16.52 6.07
N ASP A 45 1.94 -16.76 6.35
CA ASP A 45 0.84 -16.00 5.73
C ASP A 45 0.89 -14.53 6.16
N GLY A 46 1.13 -14.27 7.45
CA GLY A 46 1.35 -12.94 7.99
C GLY A 46 2.51 -12.21 7.31
N ILE A 47 3.66 -12.88 7.16
CA ILE A 47 4.85 -12.31 6.48
C ILE A 47 4.48 -11.84 5.08
N ILE A 48 3.84 -12.68 4.28
CA ILE A 48 3.46 -12.34 2.90
C ILE A 48 2.51 -11.15 2.85
N ILE A 49 1.51 -11.12 3.74
CA ILE A 49 0.58 -9.99 3.84
C ILE A 49 1.32 -8.69 4.12
N MET A 50 2.21 -8.70 5.12
CA MET A 50 2.94 -7.52 5.53
C MET A 50 3.93 -7.06 4.46
N GLU A 51 4.69 -7.95 3.83
CA GLU A 51 5.62 -7.57 2.75
C GLU A 51 4.92 -6.91 1.56
N VAL A 52 3.72 -7.38 1.20
CA VAL A 52 2.94 -6.74 0.11
C VAL A 52 2.51 -5.33 0.50
N LEU A 53 2.02 -5.15 1.73
CA LEU A 53 1.61 -3.84 2.24
C LEU A 53 2.82 -2.90 2.39
N GLU A 54 3.96 -3.42 2.82
CA GLU A 54 5.23 -2.70 2.93
C GLU A 54 5.62 -2.13 1.56
N GLY A 55 5.63 -2.99 0.53
CA GLY A 55 5.94 -2.58 -0.84
C GLY A 55 4.95 -1.56 -1.40
N VAL A 56 3.69 -1.61 -1.01
CA VAL A 56 2.67 -0.62 -1.37
C VAL A 56 2.95 0.73 -0.69
N PHE A 57 3.11 0.75 0.63
CA PHE A 57 3.26 2.00 1.38
C PHE A 57 4.60 2.67 1.13
N SER A 58 5.68 1.91 0.92
CA SER A 58 6.97 2.45 0.50
C SER A 58 6.87 3.17 -0.85
N GLN A 59 6.23 2.52 -1.83
CA GLN A 59 6.16 3.04 -3.18
C GLN A 59 5.19 4.22 -3.32
N VAL A 60 4.00 4.13 -2.74
CA VAL A 60 3.01 5.22 -2.81
C VAL A 60 3.38 6.36 -1.85
N GLY A 61 3.94 6.05 -0.68
CA GLY A 61 4.46 7.06 0.25
C GLY A 61 5.48 7.97 -0.43
N SER A 62 6.41 7.39 -1.21
CA SER A 62 7.34 8.18 -2.02
C SER A 62 6.65 9.09 -3.05
N VAL A 63 5.54 8.65 -3.64
CA VAL A 63 4.75 9.48 -4.57
C VAL A 63 4.12 10.67 -3.83
N PHE A 64 3.52 10.43 -2.67
CA PHE A 64 2.88 11.49 -1.87
C PHE A 64 3.89 12.48 -1.28
N ASP A 65 5.06 12.00 -0.87
CA ASP A 65 6.11 12.83 -0.27
C ASP A 65 6.81 13.72 -1.32
N ASN A 66 7.03 13.20 -2.53
CA ASN A 66 7.88 13.87 -3.52
C ASN A 66 7.11 14.62 -4.62
N TYR A 67 5.79 14.43 -4.75
CA TYR A 67 5.00 15.00 -5.84
C TYR A 67 3.74 15.70 -5.34
N ASP A 68 3.29 16.73 -6.05
CA ASP A 68 2.06 17.46 -5.74
C ASP A 68 0.82 16.70 -6.21
N VAL A 69 0.53 15.57 -5.57
CA VAL A 69 -0.59 14.71 -5.94
C VAL A 69 -1.92 15.44 -5.68
N PRO A 70 -2.80 15.58 -6.70
CA PRO A 70 -4.11 16.18 -6.55
C PRO A 70 -4.95 15.53 -5.44
N GLU A 71 -5.65 16.35 -4.65
CA GLU A 71 -6.41 15.88 -3.48
C GLU A 71 -7.49 14.86 -3.83
N ASN A 72 -8.11 14.97 -5.01
CA ASN A 72 -9.08 13.99 -5.49
C ASN A 72 -8.44 12.61 -5.71
N LEU A 73 -7.20 12.55 -6.21
CA LEU A 73 -6.47 11.29 -6.38
C LEU A 73 -6.01 10.72 -5.04
N LYS A 74 -5.62 11.58 -4.09
CA LYS A 74 -5.30 11.13 -2.71
C LYS A 74 -6.52 10.53 -2.03
N THR A 75 -7.65 11.23 -2.09
CA THR A 75 -8.94 10.78 -1.54
C THR A 75 -9.37 9.45 -2.18
N GLU A 76 -9.32 9.36 -3.51
CA GLU A 76 -9.69 8.15 -4.26
C GLU A 76 -8.79 6.96 -3.88
N PHE A 77 -7.46 7.18 -3.84
CA PHE A 77 -6.52 6.17 -3.41
C PHE A 77 -6.82 5.68 -1.98
N ALA A 78 -6.93 6.61 -1.02
CA ALA A 78 -7.15 6.26 0.38
C ALA A 78 -8.48 5.52 0.56
N SER A 79 -9.56 5.99 -0.06
CA SER A 79 -10.87 5.34 0.01
C SER A 79 -10.80 3.90 -0.51
N ASN A 80 -10.21 3.69 -1.68
CA ASN A 80 -10.12 2.36 -2.30
C ASN A 80 -9.21 1.42 -1.51
N VAL A 81 -8.08 1.90 -0.98
CA VAL A 81 -7.18 1.07 -0.15
C VAL A 81 -7.81 0.75 1.19
N VAL A 82 -8.50 1.71 1.83
CA VAL A 82 -9.21 1.48 3.10
C VAL A 82 -10.31 0.44 2.94
N GLU A 83 -11.08 0.48 1.85
CA GLU A 83 -12.10 -0.53 1.56
C GLU A 83 -11.49 -1.93 1.42
N GLU A 84 -10.36 -2.06 0.72
CA GLU A 84 -9.69 -3.35 0.57
C GLU A 84 -8.99 -3.82 1.86
N LEU A 85 -8.51 -2.90 2.70
CA LEU A 85 -7.99 -3.22 4.03
C LEU A 85 -9.10 -3.72 4.96
N ASP A 86 -10.30 -3.12 4.92
CA ASP A 86 -11.45 -3.60 5.70
C ASP A 86 -11.80 -5.05 5.33
N LYS A 87 -11.87 -5.35 4.03
CA LYS A 87 -12.07 -6.72 3.54
C LYS A 87 -10.92 -7.66 3.94
N LEU A 88 -9.67 -7.18 3.86
CA LEU A 88 -8.50 -7.95 4.26
C LEU A 88 -8.57 -8.35 5.74
N ILE A 89 -8.96 -7.44 6.64
CA ILE A 89 -9.11 -7.70 8.07
C ILE A 89 -10.19 -8.77 8.32
N GLU A 90 -11.34 -8.65 7.67
CA GLU A 90 -12.42 -9.64 7.78
C GLU A 90 -11.99 -11.02 7.25
N ASN A 91 -11.28 -11.05 6.13
CA ASN A 91 -10.80 -12.29 5.51
C ASN A 91 -9.64 -12.92 6.30
N TYR A 92 -8.79 -12.11 6.94
CA TYR A 92 -7.76 -12.58 7.86
C TYR A 92 -8.38 -13.27 9.09
N LYS A 93 -9.38 -12.64 9.71
CA LYS A 93 -10.12 -13.21 10.85
C LYS A 93 -10.81 -14.53 10.51
N SER A 94 -11.39 -14.62 9.32
CA SER A 94 -12.05 -15.84 8.83
C SER A 94 -11.10 -16.86 8.19
N LYS A 95 -9.79 -16.56 8.11
CA LYS A 95 -8.74 -17.38 7.49
C LYS A 95 -9.04 -17.75 6.03
N ASN A 96 -9.69 -16.86 5.29
CA ASN A 96 -10.03 -17.08 3.89
C ASN A 96 -8.87 -16.67 2.97
N GLN A 97 -7.86 -17.55 2.83
CA GLN A 97 -6.65 -17.27 2.07
C GLN A 97 -6.92 -16.77 0.65
N ILE A 98 -7.89 -17.35 -0.05
CA ILE A 98 -8.22 -16.95 -1.43
C ILE A 98 -8.62 -15.47 -1.49
N GLU A 99 -9.46 -15.03 -0.57
CA GLU A 99 -9.93 -13.65 -0.55
C GLU A 99 -8.83 -12.69 -0.03
N ILE A 100 -8.01 -13.11 0.95
CA ILE A 100 -6.82 -12.36 1.38
C ILE A 100 -5.93 -12.03 0.17
N TYR A 101 -5.56 -13.04 -0.64
CA TYR A 101 -4.72 -12.82 -1.83
C TYR A 101 -5.38 -11.92 -2.88
N LYS A 102 -6.72 -11.97 -3.01
CA LYS A 102 -7.46 -11.06 -3.90
C LYS A 102 -7.39 -9.63 -3.40
N ASN A 103 -7.62 -9.39 -2.10
CA ASN A 103 -7.52 -8.05 -1.51
C ASN A 103 -6.11 -7.48 -1.66
N LEU A 104 -5.08 -8.27 -1.35
CA LEU A 104 -3.68 -7.85 -1.55
C LEU A 104 -3.38 -7.48 -3.01
N ARG A 105 -3.87 -8.28 -3.96
CA ARG A 105 -3.74 -7.99 -5.40
C ARG A 105 -4.45 -6.69 -5.78
N HIS A 106 -5.63 -6.44 -5.23
CA HIS A 106 -6.37 -5.21 -5.49
C HIS A 106 -5.65 -3.99 -4.93
N ILE A 107 -5.20 -4.02 -3.67
CA ILE A 107 -4.41 -2.95 -3.04
C ILE A 107 -3.17 -2.64 -3.89
N ARG A 108 -2.45 -3.68 -4.34
CA ARG A 108 -1.30 -3.53 -5.23
C ARG A 108 -1.69 -2.89 -6.56
N THR A 109 -2.80 -3.30 -7.15
CA THR A 109 -3.30 -2.77 -8.43
C THR A 109 -3.67 -1.30 -8.32
N ILE A 110 -4.37 -0.89 -7.25
CA ILE A 110 -4.71 0.51 -6.96
C ILE A 110 -3.44 1.36 -6.88
N SER A 111 -2.44 0.87 -6.13
CA SER A 111 -1.15 1.55 -5.94
C SER A 111 -0.40 1.73 -7.27
N THR A 112 -0.33 0.68 -8.09
CA THR A 112 0.31 0.75 -9.41
C THR A 112 -0.41 1.70 -10.35
N LYS A 113 -1.75 1.74 -10.34
CA LYS A 113 -2.52 2.68 -11.16
C LYS A 113 -2.18 4.13 -10.82
N LEU A 114 -2.07 4.47 -9.54
CA LEU A 114 -1.66 5.80 -9.10
C LEU A 114 -0.25 6.16 -9.60
N GLN A 115 0.71 5.23 -9.55
CA GLN A 115 2.06 5.45 -10.09
C GLN A 115 2.04 5.68 -11.61
N ILE A 116 1.23 4.94 -12.35
CA ILE A 116 1.06 5.15 -13.80
C ILE A 116 0.48 6.53 -14.09
N VAL A 117 -0.51 6.97 -13.30
CA VAL A 117 -1.05 8.33 -13.42
C VAL A 117 0.06 9.35 -13.19
N GLN A 118 0.86 9.20 -12.12
CA GLN A 118 2.00 10.07 -11.85
C GLN A 118 2.98 10.18 -13.03
N ILE A 119 3.35 9.06 -13.65
CA ILE A 119 4.23 9.03 -14.82
C ILE A 119 3.60 9.75 -16.02
N ARG A 120 2.30 9.53 -16.27
CA ARG A 120 1.60 10.02 -17.47
C ARG A 120 1.22 11.48 -17.40
N THR A 121 0.78 11.96 -16.24
CA THR A 121 0.33 13.35 -16.07
C THR A 121 1.47 14.28 -15.67
N GLY A 122 2.64 13.72 -15.33
CA GLY A 122 3.79 14.51 -14.90
C GLY A 122 3.47 15.31 -13.65
N ILE A 123 2.78 14.68 -12.67
CA ILE A 123 2.51 15.29 -11.37
C ILE A 123 3.81 15.97 -10.91
N GLN A 124 3.77 17.28 -10.69
CA GLN A 124 4.98 18.07 -10.57
C GLN A 124 5.70 17.66 -9.28
N SER A 125 6.99 17.38 -9.41
CA SER A 125 7.82 17.06 -8.26
C SER A 125 7.93 18.29 -7.35
N ASN A 126 7.69 18.10 -6.07
CA ASN A 126 7.89 19.10 -5.02
C ASN A 126 9.38 19.44 -4.86
N LYS A 127 10.28 18.59 -5.37
CA LYS A 127 11.71 18.84 -5.47
C LYS A 127 12.05 19.20 -6.91
N LYS A 128 12.70 20.34 -7.14
CA LYS A 128 13.26 20.73 -8.45
C LYS A 128 14.40 19.78 -8.83
N GLU A 129 14.08 18.56 -9.23
CA GLU A 129 15.00 17.66 -9.89
C GLU A 129 14.44 17.34 -11.27
N HIS A 130 15.22 17.66 -12.31
CA HIS A 130 14.87 17.38 -13.70
C HIS A 130 14.82 15.87 -13.92
N PHE A 131 13.64 15.27 -13.75
CA PHE A 131 13.38 13.93 -14.25
C PHE A 131 13.01 14.01 -15.73
N THR A 132 13.92 13.58 -16.60
CA THR A 132 13.59 13.28 -17.99
C THR A 132 12.72 12.03 -18.04
N ILE A 133 11.44 12.19 -18.39
CA ILE A 133 10.55 11.07 -18.68
C ILE A 133 11.05 10.40 -19.98
N PRO A 134 11.35 9.08 -19.99
CA PRO A 134 11.71 8.38 -21.21
C PRO A 134 10.58 8.46 -22.24
N ASN A 135 10.91 8.76 -23.49
CA ASN A 135 9.90 8.78 -24.55
C ASN A 135 9.50 7.34 -24.93
N PHE A 136 8.31 6.91 -24.49
CA PHE A 136 7.77 5.57 -24.75
C PHE A 136 7.13 5.42 -26.15
N SER A 137 7.21 6.44 -27.02
CA SER A 137 6.63 6.39 -28.39
C SER A 137 7.18 5.24 -29.25
N ASN A 138 8.34 4.69 -28.89
CA ASN A 138 9.00 3.62 -29.65
C ASN A 138 8.66 2.19 -29.17
N LEU A 139 7.81 2.05 -28.14
CA LEU A 139 7.46 0.74 -27.55
C LEU A 139 6.11 0.18 -28.02
N LEU A 140 5.35 0.93 -28.84
CA LEU A 140 4.05 0.52 -29.38
C LEU A 140 4.08 0.19 -30.89
N SER A 141 5.26 0.12 -31.49
CA SER A 141 5.46 -0.14 -32.92
C SER A 141 6.09 -1.50 -33.22
N ARG A 142 5.84 -2.52 -32.39
CA ARG A 142 6.18 -3.92 -32.68
C ARG A 142 4.94 -4.80 -32.74
#